data_AF-A0A147BP18-F1
#
_entry.id   AF-A0A147BP18-F1
#
_cell.length_a   1.000
_cell.length_b   1.000
_cell.length_c   1.000
_cell.angle_alpha   90.00
_cell.angle_beta   90.00
_cell.angle_gamma   90.00
#
_symmetry.space_group_name_H-M   'P 1'
#
loop_
_entity.id
_entity.type
_entity.pdbx_description
1 polymer ?
#
loop_
_entity_poly.entity_id
_entity_poly.type
_entity_poly.pdbx_seq_one_letter_code
_entity_poly.pdbx_strand_id
1 'polypeptide(L)'
;LWEERMQGKSALTLYRAQKQEIKKEQLYDNSLGSSMLFEARMGVLRTKAYRAKFQEIDTLCDICNHERETIEHARLRCTGLRPTLLG
;
A
#
# COMPACT_ATOMS: atom_id res chain seq x y z
N LEU A 1 33.60 5.70 -2.53
CA LEU A 1 32.58 4.71 -2.09
C LEU A 1 31.36 5.41 -1.49
N TRP A 2 30.21 4.74 -1.42
CA TRP A 2 29.00 5.28 -0.74
C TRP A 2 29.21 5.38 0.79
N GLU A 3 29.85 4.38 1.40
CA GLU A 3 30.21 4.33 2.82
C GLU A 3 31.01 5.55 3.28
N GLU A 4 32.05 5.93 2.54
CA GLU A 4 32.90 7.09 2.85
C GLU A 4 32.09 8.39 2.90
N ARG A 5 31.16 8.57 1.95
CA ARG A 5 30.30 9.77 1.88
C ARG A 5 29.29 9.84 3.02
N MET A 6 29.00 8.74 3.69
CA MET A 6 28.09 8.71 4.84
C MET A 6 28.76 9.05 6.16
N GLN A 7 30.08 8.85 6.28
CA GLN A 7 30.77 9.06 7.55
C GLN A 7 30.67 10.51 8.06
N GLY A 8 30.55 11.48 7.15
CA GLY A 8 30.36 12.89 7.48
C GLY A 8 28.92 13.30 7.80
N LYS A 9 27.94 12.38 7.77
CA LYS A 9 26.51 12.71 7.95
C LYS A 9 25.99 12.18 9.28
N SER A 10 25.96 13.03 10.30
CA SER A 10 25.50 12.69 11.66
C SER A 10 24.07 12.11 11.69
N ALA A 11 23.18 12.64 10.84
CA ALA A 11 21.80 12.16 10.67
C ALA A 11 21.71 10.70 10.19
N LEU A 12 22.78 10.14 9.62
CA LEU A 12 22.81 8.77 9.10
C LEU A 12 23.47 7.76 10.04
N THR A 13 23.67 8.11 11.32
CA THR A 13 24.39 7.26 12.29
C THR A 13 23.81 5.85 12.39
N LEU A 14 22.48 5.72 12.47
CA LEU A 14 21.81 4.42 12.51
C LEU A 14 21.97 3.66 11.19
N TYR A 15 21.80 4.37 10.07
CA TYR A 15 21.87 3.77 8.73
C TYR A 15 23.26 3.20 8.46
N ARG A 16 24.35 3.94 8.74
CA ARG A 16 25.73 3.42 8.55
C ARG A 16 26.06 2.26 9.48
N ALA A 17 25.46 2.20 10.67
CA ALA A 17 25.70 1.12 11.63
C ALA A 17 25.02 -0.19 11.22
N GLN A 18 23.91 -0.10 10.47
CA GLN A 18 23.07 -1.26 10.15
C GLN A 18 23.14 -1.68 8.67
N LYS A 19 23.43 -0.76 7.75
CA LYS A 19 23.46 -1.04 6.31
C LYS A 19 24.77 -1.72 5.93
N GLN A 20 24.74 -3.04 5.80
CA GLN A 20 25.91 -3.87 5.44
C GLN A 20 26.27 -3.77 3.96
N GLU A 21 25.28 -3.60 3.07
CA GLU A 21 25.51 -3.51 1.63
C GLU A 21 24.40 -2.71 0.91
N ILE A 22 24.73 -2.14 -0.24
CA ILE A 22 23.75 -1.49 -1.14
C ILE A 22 23.05 -2.56 -1.96
N LYS A 23 21.93 -3.07 -1.42
CA LYS A 23 21.01 -3.96 -2.12
C LYS A 23 19.55 -3.56 -1.89
N LYS A 24 18.67 -4.11 -2.73
CA LYS A 24 17.22 -4.09 -2.54
C LYS A 24 16.86 -4.90 -1.30
N GLU A 25 16.13 -4.29 -0.38
CA GLU A 25 15.58 -4.97 0.79
C GLU A 25 14.39 -5.86 0.40
N GLN A 26 14.35 -7.08 0.93
CA GLN A 26 13.27 -8.05 0.64
C GLN A 26 11.98 -7.77 1.44
N LEU A 27 12.04 -6.83 2.40
CA LEU A 27 10.88 -6.39 3.20
C LEU A 27 9.82 -5.66 2.36
N TYR A 28 10.23 -5.10 1.22
CA TYR A 28 9.33 -4.44 0.28
C TYR A 28 9.26 -5.28 -1.00
N ASP A 29 8.19 -6.06 -1.11
CA ASP A 29 7.89 -6.83 -2.32
C ASP A 29 7.52 -5.92 -3.50
N ASN A 30 7.16 -4.65 -3.23
CA ASN A 30 6.61 -3.69 -4.19
C ASN A 30 5.46 -4.31 -5.01
N SER A 31 4.72 -5.23 -4.40
CA SER A 31 3.58 -5.87 -5.05
C SER A 31 2.44 -4.89 -5.22
N LEU A 32 1.51 -5.23 -6.13
CA LEU A 32 0.24 -4.51 -6.24
C LEU A 32 -0.50 -4.49 -4.88
N GLY A 33 -0.45 -5.60 -4.15
CA GLY A 33 -1.06 -5.73 -2.82
C GLY A 33 -0.47 -4.76 -1.80
N SER A 34 0.86 -4.66 -1.71
CA SER A 34 1.52 -3.69 -0.82
C SER A 34 1.16 -2.24 -1.16
N SER A 35 1.07 -1.92 -2.45
CA SER A 35 0.66 -0.59 -2.94
C SER A 35 -0.80 -0.29 -2.57
N MET A 36 -1.73 -1.22 -2.82
CA MET A 36 -3.14 -1.08 -2.45
C MET A 36 -3.33 -0.93 -0.94
N LEU A 37 -2.59 -1.70 -0.13
CA LEU A 37 -2.64 -1.60 1.33
C LEU A 37 -2.15 -0.23 1.81
N PHE A 38 -1.07 0.29 1.23
CA PHE A 38 -0.59 1.63 1.52
C PHE A 38 -1.66 2.69 1.19
N GLU A 39 -2.23 2.64 -0.01
CA GLU A 39 -3.27 3.57 -0.43
C GLU A 39 -4.51 3.53 0.49
N ALA A 40 -4.93 2.33 0.90
CA ALA A 40 -6.05 2.15 1.82
C ALA A 40 -5.76 2.76 3.20
N ARG A 41 -4.54 2.59 3.71
CA ARG A 41 -4.12 3.17 5.00
C ARG A 41 -4.00 4.69 4.96
N MET A 42 -3.57 5.24 3.83
CA MET A 42 -3.43 6.68 3.62
C MET A 42 -4.75 7.36 3.22
N GLY A 43 -5.83 6.60 3.02
CA GLY A 43 -7.13 7.16 2.62
C GLY A 43 -7.20 7.61 1.16
N VAL A 44 -6.29 7.12 0.31
CA VAL A 44 -6.16 7.53 -1.10
C VAL A 44 -6.49 6.43 -2.09
N LEU A 45 -6.94 5.26 -1.62
CA LEU A 45 -7.35 4.16 -2.48
C LEU A 45 -8.50 4.59 -3.40
N ARG A 46 -8.30 4.40 -4.71
CA ARG A 46 -9.19 4.88 -5.79
C ARG A 46 -10.43 4.01 -6.00
N THR A 47 -11.23 3.85 -4.96
CA THR A 47 -12.53 3.15 -4.97
C THR A 47 -13.55 3.80 -5.91
N LYS A 48 -14.61 3.08 -6.30
CA LYS A 48 -15.70 3.67 -7.10
C LYS A 48 -16.37 4.85 -6.40
N ALA A 49 -16.52 4.83 -5.06
CA ALA A 49 -17.01 5.99 -4.33
C ALA A 49 -16.07 7.21 -4.42
N TYR A 50 -14.76 7.02 -4.54
CA TYR A 50 -13.82 8.11 -4.82
C TYR A 50 -13.97 8.64 -6.25
N ARG A 51 -14.03 7.74 -7.25
CA ARG A 51 -14.14 8.10 -8.68
C ARG A 51 -15.45 8.81 -9.01
N ALA A 52 -16.55 8.42 -8.37
CA ALA A 52 -17.86 9.05 -8.53
C ALA A 52 -17.91 10.54 -8.15
N LYS A 53 -16.87 11.07 -7.49
CA LYS A 53 -16.73 12.52 -7.25
C LYS A 53 -16.37 13.29 -8.52
N PHE A 54 -15.83 12.63 -9.53
CA PHE A 54 -15.28 13.23 -10.74
C PHE A 54 -15.89 12.66 -12.03
N GLN A 55 -16.69 11.60 -11.93
CA GLN A 55 -17.26 10.85 -13.06
C GLN A 55 -18.68 10.41 -12.70
N GLU A 56 -19.59 10.42 -13.66
CA GLU A 56 -20.93 9.82 -13.49
C GLU A 56 -20.83 8.30 -13.65
N ILE A 57 -20.54 7.63 -12.54
CA ILE A 57 -20.46 6.17 -12.45
C ILE A 57 -21.27 5.68 -11.25
N ASP A 58 -21.69 4.42 -11.30
CA ASP A 58 -22.25 3.77 -10.12
C ASP A 58 -21.18 3.61 -9.02
N THR A 59 -21.63 3.38 -7.80
CA THR A 59 -20.73 3.20 -6.66
C THR A 59 -20.86 1.84 -6.00
N LEU A 60 -21.54 0.89 -6.64
CA LEU A 60 -21.70 -0.46 -6.13
C LEU A 60 -20.37 -1.21 -6.25
N CYS A 61 -20.00 -1.95 -5.20
CA CYS A 61 -18.77 -2.74 -5.20
C CYS A 61 -18.85 -3.84 -6.26
N ASP A 62 -17.88 -3.89 -7.15
CA ASP A 62 -17.86 -4.89 -8.23
C ASP A 62 -17.61 -6.32 -7.72
N ILE A 63 -17.12 -6.47 -6.49
CA ILE A 63 -16.79 -7.76 -5.89
C ILE A 63 -18.02 -8.36 -5.19
N CYS A 64 -18.64 -7.61 -4.28
CA CYS A 64 -19.80 -8.12 -3.54
C CYS A 64 -21.12 -7.81 -4.25
N ASN A 65 -21.21 -6.73 -5.02
CA ASN A 65 -22.43 -6.25 -5.69
C ASN A 65 -23.62 -5.93 -4.75
N HIS A 66 -23.37 -5.70 -3.46
CA HIS A 66 -24.40 -5.42 -2.44
C HIS A 66 -24.25 -4.05 -1.77
N GLU A 67 -23.00 -3.60 -1.57
CA GLU A 67 -22.70 -2.37 -0.83
C GLU A 67 -21.90 -1.37 -1.68
N ARG A 68 -21.89 -0.12 -1.24
CA ARG A 68 -21.08 0.94 -1.84
C ARG A 68 -19.59 0.64 -1.69
N GLU A 69 -18.83 0.72 -2.77
CA GLU A 69 -17.37 0.53 -2.76
C GLU A 69 -16.68 1.73 -2.12
N THR A 70 -16.45 1.63 -0.81
CA THR A 70 -15.66 2.56 -0.01
C THR A 70 -14.39 1.88 0.49
N ILE A 71 -13.42 2.66 0.99
CA ILE A 71 -12.20 2.10 1.61
C ILE A 71 -12.56 1.21 2.79
N GLU A 72 -13.51 1.65 3.63
CA GLU A 72 -13.96 0.88 4.78
C GLU A 72 -14.63 -0.42 4.35
N HIS A 73 -15.50 -0.38 3.34
CA HIS A 73 -16.12 -1.57 2.77
C HIS A 73 -15.06 -2.55 2.26
N ALA A 74 -14.18 -2.12 1.36
CA ALA A 74 -13.15 -2.96 0.76
C ALA A 74 -12.17 -3.53 1.82
N ARG A 75 -11.87 -2.78 2.87
CA ARG A 75 -10.90 -3.20 3.89
C ARG A 75 -11.50 -4.10 4.98
N LEU A 76 -12.73 -3.82 5.41
CA LEU A 76 -13.28 -4.37 6.65
C LEU A 76 -14.59 -5.15 6.48
N ARG A 77 -15.37 -4.90 5.41
CA ARG A 77 -16.77 -5.37 5.33
C ARG A 77 -17.11 -6.19 4.09
N CYS A 78 -16.31 -6.11 3.03
CA CYS A 78 -16.61 -6.78 1.77
C CYS A 78 -16.56 -8.30 1.92
N THR A 79 -17.72 -8.94 1.92
CA THR A 79 -17.88 -10.40 2.04
C THR A 79 -17.42 -11.16 0.81
N GLY A 80 -17.29 -10.49 -0.33
CA GLY A 80 -16.75 -11.06 -1.56
C GLY A 80 -15.21 -11.16 -1.57
N LEU A 81 -14.52 -10.34 -0.75
CA LEU A 81 -13.07 -10.43 -0.58
C LEU A 81 -12.74 -11.57 0.37
N ARG A 82 -12.18 -12.65 -0.18
CA ARG A 82 -11.71 -13.80 0.59
C ARG A 82 -10.19 -13.82 0.57
N PRO A 83 -9.52 -13.84 1.74
CA PRO A 83 -8.09 -14.11 1.78
C PRO A 83 -7.85 -15.48 1.15
N THR A 84 -7.07 -15.53 0.07
CA THR A 84 -6.45 -16.79 -0.33
C THR A 84 -5.47 -17.17 0.77
N LEU A 85 -5.80 -18.24 1.51
CA LEU A 85 -4.86 -18.94 2.39
C LEU A 85 -3.80 -19.62 1.51
N LEU A 86 -2.91 -18.84 0.90
CA LEU A 86 -1.68 -19.35 0.32
C LEU A 86 -0.58 -18.98 1.31
N GLY A 87 -0.11 -20.00 2.02
CA GLY A 87 1.02 -19.94 2.94
C GLY A 87 2.36 -19.80 2.24
#